data_AF-A0A399YNK0-F1
#
_entry.id   AF-A0A399YNK0-F1
#
_cell.length_a   1.000
_cell.length_b   1.000
_cell.length_c   1.000
_cell.angle_alpha   90.00
_cell.angle_beta   90.00
_cell.angle_gamma   90.00
#
_symmetry.space_group_name_H-M   'P 1'
#
loop_
_entity.id
_entity.type
_entity.pdbx_description
1 polymer ?
#
loop_
_entity_poly.entity_id
_entity_poly.type
_entity_poly.pdbx_seq_one_letter_code
_entity_poly.pdbx_strand_id
1 'polypeptide(L)'
;MLAAAACSSAENGSAAPVDRQAELASAREFFGRVADCMTEHGYPAEIIEGGNDGVEFASPPGQEAAAESAYAACAEENGGEPTPAPLSDEEIAQVYQDLLEVQACLEGKGYTSPDPPSLPTFVEQYRKAGHDQDVTAWSPYPVPGGKVDVGALQACPGGE
;
A
#
# COMPACT_ATOMS: atom_id res chain seq x y z
N MET A 1 -30.66 -49.85 14.85
CA MET A 1 -30.19 -48.66 15.57
C MET A 1 -28.73 -48.87 15.94
N LEU A 2 -27.81 -48.10 15.36
CA LEU A 2 -26.54 -47.70 15.95
C LEU A 2 -26.01 -46.55 15.09
N ALA A 3 -26.09 -45.36 15.65
CA ALA A 3 -25.60 -44.11 15.09
C ALA A 3 -24.11 -43.96 15.42
N ALA A 4 -23.34 -43.42 14.49
CA ALA A 4 -22.10 -42.73 14.79
C ALA A 4 -22.05 -41.49 13.88
N ALA A 5 -22.32 -40.34 14.48
CA ALA A 5 -22.27 -39.04 13.85
C ALA A 5 -20.80 -38.68 13.54
N ALA A 6 -20.55 -38.26 12.30
CA ALA A 6 -19.30 -37.63 11.91
C ALA A 6 -19.21 -36.26 12.61
N CYS A 7 -18.20 -36.06 13.46
CA CYS A 7 -17.77 -34.71 13.80
C CYS A 7 -16.87 -34.22 12.67
N SER A 8 -17.43 -33.41 11.78
CA SER A 8 -16.67 -32.53 10.91
C SER A 8 -16.02 -31.46 11.78
N SER A 9 -14.73 -31.60 12.05
CA SER A 9 -13.91 -30.44 12.42
C SER A 9 -13.72 -29.63 11.15
N ALA A 10 -14.61 -28.66 10.93
CA ALA A 10 -14.29 -27.52 10.09
C ALA A 10 -13.24 -26.72 10.86
N GLU A 11 -11.97 -27.03 10.63
CA GLU A 11 -10.88 -26.16 11.01
C GLU A 11 -10.96 -24.94 10.09
N ASN A 12 -11.86 -24.01 10.44
CA ASN A 12 -11.82 -22.65 9.97
C ASN A 12 -10.46 -22.10 10.43
N GLY A 13 -9.46 -22.24 9.57
CA GLY A 13 -8.20 -21.54 9.66
C GLY A 13 -8.46 -20.05 9.49
N SER A 14 -8.97 -19.40 10.54
CA SER A 14 -8.86 -17.96 10.67
C SER A 14 -7.40 -17.71 11.02
N ALA A 15 -6.64 -17.22 10.05
CA ALA A 15 -5.36 -16.58 10.34
C ALA A 15 -5.60 -15.57 11.47
N ALA A 16 -4.65 -15.48 12.42
CA ALA A 16 -4.71 -14.46 13.44
C ALA A 16 -4.82 -13.08 12.76
N PRO A 17 -5.56 -12.12 13.34
CA PRO A 17 -5.62 -10.78 12.80
C PRO A 17 -4.20 -10.20 12.68
N VAL A 18 -3.90 -9.57 11.54
CA VAL A 18 -2.62 -8.89 11.32
C VAL A 18 -2.57 -7.67 12.24
N ASP A 19 -1.53 -7.56 13.06
CA ASP A 19 -1.27 -6.37 13.85
C ASP A 19 -0.58 -5.32 12.96
N ARG A 20 -1.39 -4.46 12.34
CA ARG A 20 -0.91 -3.39 11.45
C ARG A 20 0.00 -2.40 12.15
N GLN A 21 -0.23 -2.13 13.43
CA GLN A 21 0.62 -1.21 14.19
C GLN A 21 2.01 -1.81 14.43
N ALA A 22 2.08 -3.10 14.76
CA ALA A 22 3.34 -3.80 14.90
C ALA A 22 4.09 -3.92 13.55
N GLU A 23 3.39 -4.18 12.45
CA GLU A 23 3.98 -4.21 11.10
C GLU A 23 4.59 -2.86 10.71
N LEU A 24 3.84 -1.76 10.89
CA LEU A 24 4.33 -0.40 10.65
C LEU A 24 5.53 -0.04 11.54
N ALA A 25 5.47 -0.40 12.84
CA ALA A 25 6.58 -0.15 13.76
C ALA A 25 7.85 -0.92 13.34
N SER A 26 7.70 -2.18 12.91
CA SER A 26 8.82 -2.98 12.42
C SER A 26 9.39 -2.44 11.10
N ALA A 27 8.52 -2.00 10.18
CA ALA A 27 8.94 -1.39 8.92
C ALA A 27 9.74 -0.10 9.18
N ARG A 28 9.24 0.77 10.07
CA ARG A 28 9.94 1.98 10.47
C ARG A 28 11.30 1.71 11.11
N GLU A 29 11.38 0.70 11.97
CA GLU A 29 12.65 0.30 12.59
C GLU A 29 13.66 -0.19 11.54
N PHE A 30 13.19 -0.95 10.56
CA PHE A 30 14.02 -1.38 9.42
C PHE A 30 14.50 -0.19 8.60
N PHE A 31 13.60 0.69 8.14
CA PHE A 31 13.97 1.83 7.30
C PHE A 31 14.86 2.83 8.03
N GLY A 32 14.73 2.97 9.35
CA GLY A 32 15.67 3.75 10.16
C GLY A 32 17.10 3.21 10.08
N ARG A 33 17.28 1.89 10.22
CA ARG A 33 18.62 1.29 10.09
C ARG A 33 19.18 1.38 8.67
N VAL A 34 18.33 1.28 7.66
CA VAL A 34 18.76 1.46 6.26
C VAL A 34 19.18 2.92 6.01
N ALA A 35 18.44 3.90 6.53
CA ALA A 35 18.80 5.32 6.41
C ALA A 35 20.13 5.64 7.11
N ASP A 36 20.36 5.07 8.30
CA ASP A 36 21.64 5.19 9.01
C ASP A 36 22.79 4.60 8.17
N CYS A 37 22.63 3.38 7.65
CA CYS A 37 23.61 2.73 6.78
C CYS A 37 23.89 3.55 5.51
N MET A 38 22.86 4.02 4.82
CA MET A 38 23.03 4.87 3.63
C MET A 38 23.82 6.14 3.94
N THR A 39 23.53 6.77 5.07
CA THR A 39 24.23 7.97 5.54
C THR A 39 25.71 7.67 5.83
N GLU A 40 26.02 6.53 6.45
CA GLU A 40 27.41 6.05 6.66
C GLU A 40 28.14 5.79 5.33
N HIS A 41 27.41 5.37 4.30
CA HIS A 41 27.90 5.16 2.93
C HIS A 41 28.03 6.46 2.11
N GLY A 42 27.71 7.61 2.70
CA GLY A 42 27.87 8.93 2.06
C GLY A 42 26.65 9.39 1.27
N TYR A 43 25.50 8.72 1.42
CA TYR A 43 24.22 9.13 0.86
C TYR A 43 23.30 9.61 1.99
N PRO A 44 23.17 10.93 2.21
CA PRO A 44 22.24 11.45 3.21
C PRO A 44 20.83 10.89 2.95
N ALA A 45 20.28 10.24 3.98
CA ALA A 45 19.01 9.53 3.89
C ALA A 45 18.10 9.83 5.08
N GLU A 46 16.80 9.83 4.86
CA GLU A 46 15.77 10.05 5.87
C GLU A 46 14.57 9.13 5.66
N ILE A 47 13.81 8.88 6.74
CA ILE A 47 12.56 8.12 6.64
C ILE A 47 11.46 9.07 6.14
N ILE A 48 10.71 8.63 5.14
CA ILE A 48 9.51 9.34 4.68
C ILE A 48 8.40 9.19 5.73
N GLU A 49 7.89 10.30 6.25
CA GLU A 49 6.69 10.31 7.08
C GLU A 49 5.44 10.47 6.20
N GLY A 50 4.40 9.63 6.39
CA GLY A 50 3.08 9.84 5.76
C GLY A 50 2.53 8.69 4.90
N GLY A 51 2.50 7.47 5.43
CA GLY A 51 1.64 6.39 4.91
C GLY A 51 2.34 5.33 4.05
N ASN A 52 3.45 5.68 3.40
CA ASN A 52 4.39 4.72 2.83
C ASN A 52 5.76 4.93 3.46
N ASP A 53 5.92 4.48 4.71
CA ASP A 53 7.22 4.49 5.40
C ASP A 53 8.24 3.84 4.45
N GLY A 54 9.31 4.56 4.15
CA GLY A 54 10.36 4.19 3.20
C GLY A 54 11.58 5.09 3.42
N VAL A 55 12.65 4.90 2.64
CA VAL A 55 13.86 5.72 2.75
C VAL A 55 13.97 6.65 1.55
N GLU A 56 13.98 7.96 1.81
CA GLU A 56 14.37 8.96 0.83
C GLU A 56 15.87 9.21 0.96
N PHE A 57 16.59 9.20 -0.16
CA PHE A 57 18.02 9.52 -0.18
C PHE A 57 18.39 10.25 -1.47
N ALA A 58 19.36 11.16 -1.35
CA ALA A 58 19.90 11.87 -2.50
C ALA A 58 21.19 11.22 -3.00
N SER A 59 21.29 11.00 -4.31
CA SER A 59 22.54 10.61 -4.97
C SER A 59 23.17 11.80 -5.70
N PRO A 60 24.51 11.96 -5.66
CA PRO A 60 25.20 12.87 -6.57
C PRO A 60 24.93 12.51 -8.03
N PRO A 61 24.93 13.48 -8.97
CA PRO A 61 24.72 13.20 -10.39
C PRO A 61 25.69 12.14 -10.93
N GLY A 62 25.16 11.10 -11.57
CA GLY A 62 25.94 10.00 -12.13
C GLY A 62 26.30 8.90 -11.13
N GLN A 63 25.78 8.95 -9.90
CA GLN A 63 25.95 7.91 -8.88
C GLN A 63 24.65 7.17 -8.55
N GLU A 64 23.59 7.33 -9.35
CA GLU A 64 22.26 6.76 -9.10
C GLU A 64 22.35 5.23 -8.92
N ALA A 65 23.00 4.53 -9.86
CA ALA A 65 23.19 3.07 -9.77
C ALA A 65 24.06 2.63 -8.59
N ALA A 66 25.01 3.47 -8.15
CA ALA A 66 25.85 3.17 -7.00
C ALA A 66 25.08 3.37 -5.69
N ALA A 67 24.20 4.38 -5.63
CA ALA A 67 23.31 4.63 -4.51
C ALA A 67 22.25 3.53 -4.37
N GLU A 68 21.65 3.09 -5.49
CA GLU A 68 20.74 1.94 -5.51
C GLU A 68 21.41 0.65 -5.03
N SER A 69 22.66 0.42 -5.45
CA SER A 69 23.44 -0.74 -4.98
C SER A 69 23.77 -0.67 -3.50
N ALA A 70 24.04 0.53 -2.97
CA ALA A 70 24.26 0.76 -1.54
C ALA A 70 22.97 0.52 -0.74
N TYR A 71 21.82 1.00 -1.24
CA TYR A 71 20.51 0.74 -0.62
C TYR A 71 20.24 -0.76 -0.53
N ALA A 72 20.42 -1.50 -1.64
CA ALA A 72 20.21 -2.94 -1.65
C ALA A 72 21.13 -3.67 -0.67
N ALA A 73 22.40 -3.27 -0.57
CA ALA A 73 23.33 -3.83 0.42
C ALA A 73 22.90 -3.52 1.86
N CYS A 74 22.55 -2.26 2.15
CA CYS A 74 22.05 -1.85 3.46
C CYS A 74 20.76 -2.59 3.86
N ALA A 75 19.84 -2.81 2.91
CA ALA A 75 18.62 -3.57 3.15
C ALA A 75 18.93 -5.04 3.51
N GLU A 76 19.80 -5.70 2.73
CA GLU A 76 20.22 -7.09 2.99
C GLU A 76 20.94 -7.24 4.34
N GLU A 77 21.83 -6.31 4.68
CA GLU A 77 22.53 -6.29 5.99
C GLU A 77 21.56 -6.15 7.17
N ASN A 78 20.39 -5.54 6.93
CA ASN A 78 19.34 -5.32 7.92
C ASN A 78 18.22 -6.37 7.89
N GLY A 79 18.44 -7.50 7.20
CA GLY A 79 17.52 -8.64 7.19
C GLY A 79 16.56 -8.67 6.00
N GLY A 80 16.77 -7.80 5.00
CA GLY A 80 15.93 -7.68 3.82
C GLY A 80 14.71 -6.78 4.05
N GLU A 81 14.18 -6.22 2.96
CA GLU A 81 13.02 -5.34 3.02
C GLU A 81 11.77 -6.08 3.52
N PRO A 82 11.07 -5.57 4.55
CA PRO A 82 9.88 -6.20 5.07
C PRO A 82 8.79 -6.21 4.00
N THR A 83 8.24 -7.39 3.72
CA THR A 83 7.05 -7.52 2.86
C THR A 83 5.80 -7.39 3.73
N PRO A 84 4.97 -6.34 3.55
CA PRO A 84 3.75 -6.18 4.34
C PRO A 84 2.76 -7.31 4.04
N ALA A 85 2.00 -7.71 5.05
CA ALA A 85 0.94 -8.69 4.85
C ALA A 85 -0.14 -8.10 3.93
N PRO A 86 -0.73 -8.89 3.01
CA PRO A 86 -1.85 -8.43 2.19
C PRO A 86 -2.99 -7.88 3.05
N LEU A 87 -3.71 -6.89 2.53
CA LEU A 87 -4.94 -6.39 3.17
C LEU A 87 -6.00 -7.49 3.24
N SER A 88 -6.71 -7.54 4.36
CA SER A 88 -7.92 -8.34 4.52
C SER A 88 -9.08 -7.77 3.72
N ASP A 89 -10.14 -8.55 3.52
CA ASP A 89 -11.34 -8.07 2.82
C ASP A 89 -12.01 -6.89 3.54
N GLU A 90 -11.91 -6.85 4.87
CA GLU A 90 -12.45 -5.76 5.68
C GLU A 90 -11.63 -4.47 5.50
N GLU A 91 -10.31 -4.57 5.45
CA GLU A 91 -9.43 -3.42 5.18
C GLU A 91 -9.60 -2.91 3.75
N ILE A 92 -9.74 -3.81 2.76
CA ILE A 92 -10.05 -3.41 1.39
C ILE A 92 -11.43 -2.75 1.30
N ALA A 93 -12.41 -3.22 2.08
CA ALA A 93 -13.72 -2.59 2.16
C ALA A 93 -13.64 -1.19 2.77
N GLN A 94 -12.76 -0.97 3.75
CA GLN A 94 -12.51 0.36 4.31
C GLN A 94 -11.88 1.29 3.26
N VAL A 95 -10.86 0.83 2.54
CA VAL A 95 -10.28 1.59 1.41
C VAL A 95 -11.36 2.00 0.40
N TYR A 96 -12.28 1.09 0.07
CA TYR A 96 -13.40 1.41 -0.81
C TYR A 96 -14.32 2.50 -0.23
N GLN A 97 -14.62 2.48 1.07
CA GLN A 97 -15.40 3.56 1.70
C GLN A 97 -14.66 4.90 1.63
N ASP A 98 -13.37 4.93 1.91
CA ASP A 98 -12.57 6.16 1.86
C ASP A 98 -12.56 6.75 0.44
N LEU A 99 -12.49 5.89 -0.59
CA LEU A 99 -12.61 6.32 -1.99
C LEU A 99 -14.00 6.86 -2.37
N LEU A 100 -15.07 6.35 -1.76
CA LEU A 100 -16.41 6.91 -1.93
C LEU A 100 -16.54 8.29 -1.27
N GLU A 101 -15.86 8.54 -0.15
CA GLU A 101 -15.79 9.87 0.46
C GLU A 101 -15.04 10.86 -0.44
N VAL A 102 -13.94 10.42 -1.06
CA VAL A 102 -13.22 11.20 -2.07
C VAL A 102 -14.11 11.50 -3.27
N GLN A 103 -14.86 10.52 -3.78
CA GLN A 103 -15.84 10.75 -4.85
C GLN A 103 -16.84 11.85 -4.48
N ALA A 104 -17.42 11.76 -3.28
CA ALA A 104 -18.39 12.76 -2.80
C ALA A 104 -17.77 14.16 -2.71
N CYS A 105 -16.50 14.26 -2.28
CA CYS A 105 -15.76 15.52 -2.30
C CYS A 105 -15.59 16.07 -3.72
N LEU A 106 -15.15 15.21 -4.67
CA LEU A 106 -14.90 15.59 -6.05
C LEU A 106 -16.17 16.11 -6.73
N GLU A 107 -17.28 15.39 -6.60
CA GLU A 107 -18.58 15.79 -7.12
C GLU A 107 -19.04 17.12 -6.50
N GLY A 108 -18.84 17.30 -5.20
CA GLY A 108 -19.13 18.54 -4.49
C GLY A 108 -18.31 19.75 -4.99
N LYS A 109 -17.13 19.52 -5.57
CA LYS A 109 -16.27 20.55 -6.18
C LYS A 109 -16.49 20.70 -7.69
N GLY A 110 -17.43 19.95 -8.26
CA GLY A 110 -17.80 20.03 -9.68
C GLY A 110 -16.94 19.18 -10.61
N TYR A 111 -16.13 18.26 -10.07
CA TYR A 111 -15.43 17.27 -10.88
C TYR A 111 -16.37 16.10 -11.22
N THR A 112 -16.26 15.57 -12.45
CA THR A 112 -16.94 14.32 -12.82
C THR A 112 -16.09 13.13 -12.40
N SER A 113 -16.61 12.30 -11.49
CA SER A 113 -16.00 11.03 -11.08
C SER A 113 -16.59 9.87 -11.90
N PRO A 114 -15.82 8.80 -12.20
CA PRO A 114 -16.38 7.56 -12.72
C PRO A 114 -17.28 6.88 -11.68
N ASP A 115 -18.32 6.19 -12.16
CA ASP A 115 -19.21 5.42 -11.28
C ASP A 115 -18.43 4.31 -10.55
N PRO A 116 -18.64 4.14 -9.23
CA PRO A 116 -17.98 3.09 -8.47
C PRO A 116 -18.52 1.70 -8.85
N PRO A 117 -17.66 0.66 -8.88
CA PRO A 117 -18.12 -0.72 -9.00
C PRO A 117 -18.80 -1.16 -7.70
N SER A 118 -19.41 -2.35 -7.67
CA SER A 118 -19.87 -2.94 -6.41
C SER A 118 -18.69 -3.28 -5.49
N LEU A 119 -18.89 -3.26 -4.16
CA LEU A 119 -17.82 -3.63 -3.20
C LEU A 119 -17.20 -5.01 -3.49
N PRO A 120 -17.95 -6.11 -3.76
CA PRO A 120 -17.35 -7.39 -4.12
C PRO A 120 -16.47 -7.30 -5.38
N THR A 121 -16.88 -6.53 -6.38
CA THR A 121 -16.09 -6.29 -7.60
C THR A 121 -14.83 -5.50 -7.29
N PHE A 122 -14.91 -4.48 -6.43
CA PHE A 122 -13.76 -3.70 -6.00
C PHE A 122 -12.73 -4.57 -5.28
N VAL A 123 -13.17 -5.41 -4.34
CA VAL A 123 -12.30 -6.34 -3.60
C VAL A 123 -11.55 -7.28 -4.55
N GLU A 124 -12.25 -7.81 -5.56
CA GLU A 124 -11.64 -8.67 -6.58
C GLU A 124 -10.59 -7.91 -7.41
N GLN A 125 -10.91 -6.68 -7.84
CA GLN A 125 -9.98 -5.83 -8.60
C GLN A 125 -8.74 -5.48 -7.78
N TYR A 126 -8.91 -5.10 -6.51
CA TYR A 126 -7.83 -4.72 -5.60
C TYR A 126 -6.83 -5.86 -5.41
N ARG A 127 -7.32 -7.08 -5.17
CA ARG A 127 -6.47 -8.28 -5.04
C ARG A 127 -5.70 -8.58 -6.31
N LYS A 128 -6.30 -8.37 -7.49
CA LYS A 128 -5.62 -8.61 -8.77
C LYS A 128 -4.58 -7.54 -9.07
N ALA A 129 -4.85 -6.27 -8.77
CA ALA A 129 -3.93 -5.17 -9.02
C ALA A 129 -2.58 -5.32 -8.29
N GLY A 130 -2.57 -5.96 -7.11
CA GLY A 130 -1.32 -6.28 -6.39
C GLY A 130 -0.44 -7.35 -7.06
N HIS A 131 -0.94 -8.02 -8.11
CA HIS A 131 -0.24 -9.12 -8.79
C HIS A 131 -0.15 -8.94 -10.31
N ASP A 132 -1.04 -8.15 -10.91
CA ASP A 132 -1.19 -7.97 -12.35
C ASP A 132 -1.11 -6.48 -12.70
N GLN A 133 -0.08 -6.12 -13.47
CA GLN A 133 0.20 -4.74 -13.88
C GLN A 133 -0.87 -4.20 -14.85
N ASP A 134 -1.65 -5.08 -15.49
CA ASP A 134 -2.70 -4.71 -16.44
C ASP A 134 -4.06 -4.48 -15.74
N VAL A 135 -4.14 -4.74 -14.43
CA VAL A 135 -5.36 -4.56 -13.64
C VAL A 135 -5.18 -3.41 -12.65
N THR A 136 -6.03 -2.40 -12.72
CA THR A 136 -6.10 -1.32 -11.73
C THR A 136 -7.40 -1.42 -10.96
N ALA A 137 -7.34 -1.31 -9.63
CA ALA A 137 -8.53 -1.10 -8.82
C ALA A 137 -9.20 0.22 -9.21
N TRP A 138 -10.52 0.30 -9.05
CA TRP A 138 -11.24 1.54 -9.33
C TRP A 138 -10.71 2.72 -8.50
N SER A 139 -10.75 3.92 -9.09
CA SER A 139 -10.35 5.17 -8.46
C SER A 139 -11.37 6.26 -8.83
N PRO A 140 -11.73 7.15 -7.88
CA PRO A 140 -12.70 8.23 -8.12
C PRO A 140 -12.08 9.41 -8.89
N TYR A 141 -10.76 9.47 -9.03
CA TYR A 141 -10.12 10.60 -9.69
C TYR A 141 -10.34 10.57 -11.21
N PRO A 142 -10.73 11.70 -11.82
CA PRO A 142 -10.88 11.79 -13.26
C PRO A 142 -9.52 11.62 -13.95
N VAL A 143 -9.52 10.85 -15.04
CA VAL A 143 -8.34 10.58 -15.88
C VAL A 143 -8.47 11.11 -17.32
N PRO A 144 -8.71 12.42 -17.52
CA PRO A 144 -8.87 12.98 -18.86
C PRO A 144 -7.60 12.76 -19.70
N GLY A 145 -7.76 12.16 -20.87
CA GLY A 145 -6.62 11.84 -21.75
C GLY A 145 -5.64 10.81 -21.17
N GLY A 146 -6.09 9.99 -20.20
CA GLY A 146 -5.29 8.93 -19.59
C GLY A 146 -4.33 9.43 -18.49
N LYS A 147 -4.50 10.67 -18.01
CA LYS A 147 -3.71 11.22 -16.91
C LYS A 147 -4.62 11.69 -15.80
N VAL A 148 -4.23 11.43 -14.55
CA VAL A 148 -4.94 11.94 -13.37
C VAL A 148 -4.96 13.46 -13.42
N ASP A 149 -6.13 14.04 -13.17
CA ASP A 149 -6.29 15.48 -13.01
C ASP A 149 -5.65 15.93 -11.69
N VAL A 150 -4.50 16.62 -11.80
CA VAL A 150 -3.74 17.12 -10.64
C VAL A 150 -4.52 18.15 -9.81
N GLY A 151 -5.44 18.90 -10.43
CA GLY A 151 -6.30 19.83 -9.73
C GLY A 151 -7.33 19.09 -8.88
N ALA A 152 -7.90 18.01 -9.42
CA ALA A 152 -8.82 17.14 -8.67
C ALA A 152 -8.11 16.50 -7.46
N LEU A 153 -6.90 15.97 -7.65
CA LEU A 153 -6.08 15.38 -6.60
C LEU A 153 -5.78 16.38 -5.47
N GLN A 154 -5.39 17.60 -5.80
CA GLN A 154 -5.14 18.65 -4.81
C GLN A 154 -6.40 19.11 -4.09
N ALA A 155 -7.53 19.12 -4.79
CA ALA A 155 -8.79 19.62 -4.25
C ALA A 155 -9.41 18.64 -3.24
N CYS A 156 -9.27 17.35 -3.48
CA CYS A 156 -9.80 16.27 -2.64
C CYS A 156 -8.72 15.21 -2.49
N PRO A 157 -7.70 15.43 -1.65
CA PRO A 157 -6.68 14.41 -1.40
C PRO A 157 -7.35 13.17 -0.79
N GLY A 158 -6.87 11.98 -1.14
CA GLY A 158 -7.35 10.73 -0.57
C GLY A 158 -7.01 10.63 0.91
N GLY A 159 -7.54 9.60 1.59
CA GLY A 159 -7.06 9.25 2.93
C GLY A 159 -5.56 8.94 2.89
N GLU A 160 -4.81 9.56 3.81
CA GLU A 160 -3.38 9.32 4.07
C GLU A 160 -3.16 8.03 4.86
#